data_AF-A0A0V0TAJ6-F1
#
_entry.id   AF-A0A0V0TAJ6-F1
#
_cell.length_a   1.000
_cell.length_b   1.000
_cell.length_c   1.000
_cell.angle_alpha   90.00
_cell.angle_beta   90.00
_cell.angle_gamma   90.00
#
_symmetry.space_group_name_H-M   'P 1'
#
loop_
_entity.id
_entity.type
_entity.pdbx_description
1 polymer ?
#
loop_
_entity_poly.entity_id
_entity_poly.type
_entity_poly.pdbx_seq_one_letter_code
_entity_poly.pdbx_strand_id
1 'polypeptide(L)'
;MNLQSNTGWDTVTILRKNQPRKSEARQEKVVRAAQRSGQEIETSKKFNAATNRQHQMSASVSKLSSDLEEFHHNTVGMEVGRLIQRGRQEKKWTQAELAKQINEKPSVIVEYESGRAVVNNQILGKIERAIGIKLRGKDKGQPFQTKVPKGKQAEKK
;
A
#
# COMPACT_ATOMS: atom_id res chain seq x y z
N MET A 1 55.07 -49.84 17.66
CA MET A 1 54.69 -48.43 17.91
C MET A 1 53.84 -47.97 16.73
N ASN A 2 52.53 -47.84 16.88
CA ASN A 2 51.64 -47.30 15.86
C ASN A 2 50.88 -46.15 16.50
N LEU A 3 51.36 -44.92 16.28
CA LEU A 3 50.67 -43.70 16.69
C LEU A 3 49.64 -43.38 15.59
N GLN A 4 48.42 -43.89 15.74
CA GLN A 4 47.28 -43.31 15.04
C GLN A 4 46.90 -42.01 15.76
N SER A 5 47.29 -40.89 15.17
CA SER A 5 46.79 -39.57 15.52
C SER A 5 45.28 -39.51 15.26
N ASN A 6 44.48 -39.65 16.31
CA ASN A 6 43.06 -39.34 16.25
C ASN A 6 42.88 -37.81 16.32
N THR A 7 43.28 -37.11 15.26
CA THR A 7 42.90 -35.73 15.02
C THR A 7 41.44 -35.76 14.58
N GLY A 8 40.53 -35.77 15.54
CA GLY A 8 39.10 -35.90 15.29
C GLY A 8 38.58 -34.75 14.41
N TRP A 9 38.35 -35.04 13.13
CA TRP A 9 37.60 -34.20 12.19
C TRP A 9 36.07 -34.34 12.37
N ASP A 10 35.62 -34.76 13.56
CA ASP A 10 34.23 -35.03 13.85
C ASP A 10 33.53 -33.85 14.57
N THR A 11 33.91 -32.63 14.20
CA THR A 11 33.05 -31.47 14.49
C THR A 11 31.93 -31.44 13.46
N VAL A 12 30.88 -32.22 13.77
CA VAL A 12 29.57 -32.12 13.12
C VAL A 12 29.22 -30.64 13.02
N THR A 13 29.33 -30.09 11.81
CA THR A 13 29.01 -28.69 11.56
C THR A 13 27.50 -28.60 11.65
N ILE A 14 26.99 -28.22 12.82
CA ILE A 14 25.56 -27.97 13.03
C ILE A 14 25.20 -26.74 12.19
N LEU A 15 24.69 -26.98 10.99
CA LEU A 15 24.12 -25.94 10.13
C LEU A 15 22.86 -25.39 10.81
N ARG A 16 23.03 -24.32 11.59
CA ARG A 16 21.90 -23.62 12.20
C ARG A 16 21.11 -22.91 11.11
N LYS A 17 19.79 -23.12 11.10
CA LYS A 17 18.85 -22.47 10.18
C LYS A 17 18.94 -20.95 10.33
N ASN A 18 19.14 -20.25 9.22
CA ASN A 18 19.19 -18.78 9.17
C ASN A 18 17.97 -18.17 9.87
N GLN A 19 18.20 -17.08 10.63
CA GLN A 19 17.09 -16.37 11.25
C GLN A 19 16.08 -15.89 10.18
N PRO A 20 14.77 -16.00 10.46
CA PRO A 20 13.75 -15.58 9.50
C PRO A 20 13.90 -14.10 9.18
N ARG A 21 13.59 -13.71 7.94
CA ARG A 21 13.62 -12.29 7.54
C ARG A 21 12.63 -11.51 8.41
N LYS A 22 12.89 -10.23 8.67
CA LYS A 22 12.00 -9.37 9.50
C LYS A 22 10.53 -9.37 9.03
N SER A 23 10.27 -9.56 7.74
CA SER A 23 8.92 -9.70 7.18
C SER A 23 8.25 -11.04 7.54
N GLU A 24 9.03 -12.12 7.61
CA GLU A 24 8.57 -13.46 7.98
C GLU A 24 8.31 -13.57 9.48
N ALA A 25 9.19 -12.98 10.31
CA ALA A 25 9.02 -12.91 11.76
C ALA A 25 7.73 -12.18 12.20
N ARG A 26 7.25 -11.23 11.39
CA ARG A 26 6.00 -10.48 11.62
C ARG A 26 4.74 -11.19 11.13
N GLN A 27 4.88 -12.35 10.45
CA GLN A 27 3.71 -13.09 9.98
C GLN A 27 2.92 -13.65 11.15
N GLU A 28 1.60 -13.55 11.06
CA GLU A 28 0.69 -13.97 12.13
C GLU A 28 0.87 -15.45 12.53
N LYS A 29 1.17 -16.31 11.56
CA LYS A 29 1.46 -17.73 11.81
C LYS A 29 2.72 -17.92 12.67
N VAL A 30 3.76 -17.13 12.41
CA VAL A 30 5.04 -17.18 13.12
C VAL A 30 4.88 -16.61 14.52
N VAL A 31 4.20 -15.46 14.67
CA VAL A 31 3.90 -14.86 15.98
C VAL A 31 3.05 -15.81 16.84
N ARG A 32 2.00 -16.43 16.28
CA ARG A 32 1.18 -17.42 17.01
C ARG A 32 1.97 -18.67 17.41
N ALA A 33 2.92 -19.10 16.58
CA ALA A 33 3.80 -20.23 16.93
C ALA A 33 4.73 -19.87 18.09
N ALA A 34 5.37 -18.69 18.03
CA ALA A 34 6.22 -18.15 19.09
C ALA A 34 5.46 -18.02 20.43
N GLN A 35 4.20 -17.54 20.39
CA GLN A 35 3.33 -17.45 21.56
C GLN A 35 3.09 -18.82 22.21
N ARG A 36 2.87 -19.87 21.40
CA ARG A 36 2.63 -21.23 21.90
C ARG A 36 3.89 -21.89 22.45
N SER A 37 5.05 -21.60 21.87
CA SER A 37 6.33 -22.16 22.32
C SER A 37 6.97 -21.37 23.47
N GLY A 38 6.32 -20.31 23.97
CA GLY A 38 6.86 -19.47 25.04
C GLY A 38 8.12 -18.67 24.63
N GLN A 39 8.31 -18.43 23.33
CA GLN A 39 9.42 -17.61 22.84
C GLN A 39 9.14 -16.13 23.12
N GLU A 40 10.21 -15.35 23.32
CA GLU A 40 10.10 -13.92 23.57
C GLU A 40 9.53 -13.16 22.35
N ILE A 41 8.57 -12.27 22.60
CA ILE A 41 7.90 -11.47 21.56
C ILE A 41 8.04 -10.00 21.90
N GLU A 42 8.78 -9.28 21.06
CA GLU A 42 8.88 -7.83 21.16
C GLU A 42 7.60 -7.17 20.60
N THR A 43 6.93 -6.36 21.42
CA THR A 43 5.77 -5.56 21.00
C THR A 43 6.11 -4.08 21.03
N SER A 44 5.89 -3.38 19.92
CA SER A 44 6.06 -1.92 19.84
C SER A 44 4.78 -1.23 19.34
N LYS A 45 4.48 -0.05 19.90
CA LYS A 45 3.37 0.79 19.43
C LYS A 45 3.73 1.41 18.09
N LYS A 46 2.84 1.29 17.09
CA LYS A 46 3.06 1.91 15.78
C LYS A 46 2.96 3.43 15.89
N PHE A 47 3.82 4.13 15.14
CA PHE A 47 3.68 5.57 14.91
C PHE A 47 2.33 5.86 14.25
N ASN A 48 1.57 6.83 14.77
CA ASN A 48 0.18 7.10 14.40
C ASN A 48 -0.81 5.93 14.66
N ALA A 49 -0.53 5.05 15.62
CA ALA A 49 -1.55 4.10 16.09
C ALA A 49 -2.71 4.84 16.76
N ALA A 50 -3.94 4.37 16.54
CA ALA A 50 -5.18 4.90 17.12
C ALA A 50 -5.50 6.36 16.75
N THR A 51 -5.03 6.86 15.59
CA THR A 51 -5.48 8.12 14.99
C THR A 51 -6.12 7.89 13.62
N ASN A 52 -7.06 8.75 13.25
CA ASN A 52 -7.82 8.72 11.99
C ASN A 52 -7.43 9.87 11.04
N ARG A 53 -6.13 10.21 10.97
CA ARG A 53 -5.67 11.30 10.11
C ARG A 53 -6.02 11.05 8.64
N GLN A 54 -6.96 11.83 8.11
CA GLN A 54 -7.48 11.69 6.74
C GLN A 54 -6.46 12.14 5.67
N HIS A 55 -5.69 13.19 5.92
CA HIS A 55 -4.72 13.71 4.96
C HIS A 55 -3.29 13.35 5.39
N GLN A 56 -2.70 12.39 4.65
CA GLN A 56 -1.31 12.01 4.79
C GLN A 56 -0.48 12.66 3.68
N MET A 57 0.75 13.06 4.01
CA MET A 57 1.70 13.54 3.02
C MET A 57 2.06 12.39 2.07
N SER A 58 2.08 12.67 0.77
CA SER A 58 2.45 11.67 -0.24
C SER A 58 3.95 11.39 -0.28
N ALA A 59 4.78 12.35 0.17
CA ALA A 59 6.23 12.26 0.24
C ALA A 59 6.73 12.16 1.69
N SER A 60 7.91 11.55 1.85
CA SER A 60 8.55 11.41 3.16
C SER A 60 9.20 12.73 3.57
N VAL A 61 8.72 13.32 4.66
CA VAL A 61 9.20 14.62 5.18
C VAL A 61 10.72 14.62 5.42
N SER A 62 11.30 13.51 5.89
CA SER A 62 12.76 13.39 6.06
C SER A 62 13.55 13.50 4.77
N LYS A 63 12.99 13.03 3.64
CA LYS A 63 13.65 13.16 2.33
C LYS A 63 13.53 14.58 1.80
N LEU A 64 12.35 15.18 1.94
CA LEU A 64 12.12 16.59 1.59
C LEU A 64 13.04 17.55 2.36
N SER A 65 13.38 17.22 3.61
CA SER A 65 14.27 18.04 4.44
C SER A 65 15.75 17.88 4.11
N SER A 66 16.15 16.80 3.44
CA SER A 66 17.55 16.51 3.10
C SER A 66 17.93 16.89 1.68
N ASP A 67 16.96 16.94 0.75
CA ASP A 67 17.19 17.40 -0.62
C ASP A 67 17.30 18.95 -0.67
N LEU A 68 18.43 19.44 -1.17
CA LEU A 68 18.74 20.87 -1.33
C LEU A 68 18.76 21.33 -2.81
N GLU A 69 18.54 20.43 -3.77
CA GLU A 69 18.46 20.74 -5.21
C GLU A 69 17.06 20.49 -5.81
N GLU A 70 16.82 21.05 -7.00
CA GLU A 70 15.51 21.37 -7.58
C GLU A 70 14.47 20.22 -7.59
N PHE A 71 13.40 20.43 -6.82
CA PHE A 71 12.37 19.43 -6.54
C PHE A 71 11.22 19.46 -7.56
N HIS A 72 11.26 18.54 -8.53
CA HIS A 72 10.19 18.35 -9.50
C HIS A 72 9.13 17.36 -8.99
N HIS A 73 7.87 17.78 -8.90
CA HIS A 73 6.76 16.89 -8.55
C HIS A 73 6.16 16.24 -9.80
N ASN A 74 6.10 14.91 -9.80
CA ASN A 74 5.33 14.19 -10.81
C ASN A 74 3.85 14.53 -10.68
N THR A 75 3.27 15.02 -11.78
CA THR A 75 1.83 15.28 -11.90
C THR A 75 1.10 14.06 -12.44
N VAL A 76 -0.23 14.03 -12.27
CA VAL A 76 -1.06 12.88 -12.68
C VAL A 76 -1.11 12.72 -14.22
N GLY A 77 -0.84 13.80 -14.97
CA GLY A 77 -0.88 13.84 -16.43
C GLY A 77 -2.31 13.91 -16.99
N MET A 78 -2.45 14.37 -18.24
CA MET A 78 -3.76 14.60 -18.85
C MET A 78 -4.56 13.32 -19.14
N GLU A 79 -3.89 12.18 -19.38
CA GLU A 79 -4.57 10.91 -19.68
C GLU A 79 -5.49 10.47 -18.53
N VAL A 80 -4.98 10.58 -17.29
CA VAL A 80 -5.75 10.23 -16.09
C VAL A 80 -6.90 11.21 -15.90
N GLY A 81 -6.68 12.50 -16.15
CA GLY A 81 -7.74 13.51 -16.10
C GLY A 81 -8.92 13.18 -17.03
N ARG A 82 -8.62 12.75 -18.28
CA ARG A 82 -9.64 12.30 -19.24
C ARG A 82 -10.39 11.05 -18.77
N LEU A 83 -9.71 10.10 -18.15
CA LEU A 83 -10.35 8.91 -17.59
C LEU A 83 -11.31 9.24 -16.44
N ILE A 84 -10.92 10.19 -15.57
CA ILE A 84 -11.78 10.68 -14.49
C ILE A 84 -13.04 11.33 -15.05
N GLN A 85 -12.87 12.20 -16.06
CA GLN A 85 -14.00 12.85 -16.74
C GLN A 85 -14.95 11.84 -17.38
N ARG A 86 -14.42 10.84 -18.10
CA ARG A 86 -15.23 9.77 -18.68
C ARG A 86 -16.02 9.02 -17.62
N GLY A 87 -15.36 8.56 -16.56
CA GLY A 87 -16.04 7.83 -15.47
C GLY A 87 -17.10 8.67 -14.75
N ARG A 88 -16.90 9.99 -14.66
CA ARG A 88 -17.90 10.92 -14.14
C ARG A 88 -19.12 11.05 -15.07
N GLN A 89 -18.89 11.17 -16.37
CA GLN A 89 -19.96 11.29 -17.38
C GLN A 89 -20.80 10.01 -17.48
N GLU A 90 -20.16 8.83 -17.47
CA GLU A 90 -20.84 7.53 -17.46
C GLU A 90 -21.80 7.38 -16.27
N LYS A 91 -21.42 7.95 -15.12
CA LYS A 91 -22.25 7.97 -13.90
C LYS A 91 -23.16 9.19 -13.77
N LYS A 92 -23.13 10.10 -14.76
CA LYS A 92 -23.90 11.35 -14.78
C LYS A 92 -23.66 12.24 -13.54
N TRP A 93 -22.46 12.21 -12.98
CA TRP A 93 -22.12 13.03 -11.81
C TRP A 93 -21.54 14.38 -12.21
N THR A 94 -21.75 15.39 -11.39
CA THR A 94 -21.02 16.67 -11.44
C THR A 94 -19.69 16.55 -10.69
N GLN A 95 -18.76 17.49 -10.92
CA GLN A 95 -17.49 17.52 -10.16
C GLN A 95 -17.73 17.66 -8.65
N ALA A 96 -18.75 18.43 -8.27
CA ALA A 96 -19.16 18.61 -6.87
C ALA A 96 -19.73 17.32 -6.26
N GLU A 97 -20.51 16.55 -7.02
CA GLU A 97 -21.04 15.26 -6.56
C GLU A 97 -19.93 14.22 -6.40
N LEU A 98 -19.00 14.15 -7.35
CA LEU A 98 -17.81 13.29 -7.23
C LEU A 98 -16.99 13.69 -5.98
N ALA A 99 -16.75 14.98 -5.79
CA ALA A 99 -16.02 15.52 -4.64
C ALA A 99 -16.70 15.16 -3.31
N LYS A 100 -18.04 15.30 -3.23
CA LYS A 100 -18.85 14.89 -2.07
C LYS A 100 -18.73 13.39 -1.81
N GLN A 101 -18.77 12.57 -2.85
CA GLN A 101 -18.67 11.11 -2.70
C GLN A 101 -17.29 10.66 -2.18
N ILE A 102 -16.22 11.36 -2.55
CA ILE A 102 -14.86 11.04 -2.07
C ILE A 102 -14.45 11.82 -0.80
N ASN A 103 -15.32 12.70 -0.30
CA ASN A 103 -15.05 13.62 0.81
C ASN A 103 -13.80 14.47 0.58
N GLU A 104 -13.72 15.11 -0.59
CA GLU A 104 -12.66 16.07 -0.93
C GLU A 104 -13.28 17.38 -1.43
N LYS A 105 -12.47 18.43 -1.55
CA LYS A 105 -12.92 19.71 -2.10
C LYS A 105 -13.12 19.62 -3.62
N PRO A 106 -14.10 20.34 -4.21
CA PRO A 106 -14.32 20.35 -5.66
C PRO A 106 -13.11 20.89 -6.43
N SER A 107 -12.36 21.87 -5.88
CA SER A 107 -11.11 22.38 -6.48
C SER A 107 -10.10 21.27 -6.74
N VAL A 108 -9.99 20.31 -5.82
CA VAL A 108 -9.07 19.18 -5.97
C VAL A 108 -9.47 18.36 -7.18
N ILE A 109 -10.75 18.03 -7.36
CA ILE A 109 -11.20 17.29 -8.55
C ILE A 109 -10.87 18.05 -9.84
N VAL A 110 -11.05 19.36 -9.88
CA VAL A 110 -10.72 20.19 -11.05
C VAL A 110 -9.22 20.12 -11.38
N GLU A 111 -8.35 20.17 -10.37
CA GLU A 111 -6.90 20.04 -10.53
C GLU A 111 -6.48 18.65 -11.05
N TYR A 112 -7.16 17.61 -10.60
CA TYR A 112 -6.93 16.23 -11.06
C TYR A 112 -7.45 16.01 -12.50
N GLU A 113 -8.64 16.51 -12.83
CA GLU A 113 -9.19 16.44 -14.19
C GLU A 113 -8.35 17.25 -15.20
N SER A 114 -7.73 18.35 -14.76
CA SER A 114 -6.79 19.14 -15.58
C SER A 114 -5.35 18.58 -15.62
N GLY A 115 -5.05 17.52 -14.85
CA GLY A 115 -3.74 16.87 -14.84
C GLY A 115 -2.61 17.66 -14.16
N ARG A 116 -2.93 18.78 -13.50
CA ARG A 116 -1.96 19.65 -12.81
C ARG A 116 -1.68 19.20 -11.37
N ALA A 117 -2.57 18.39 -10.80
CA ALA A 117 -2.42 17.92 -9.43
C ALA A 117 -1.16 17.07 -9.24
N VAL A 118 -0.58 17.14 -8.03
CA VAL A 118 0.47 16.21 -7.58
C VAL A 118 -0.15 14.84 -7.32
N VAL A 119 0.55 13.78 -7.71
CA VAL A 119 0.07 12.40 -7.54
C VAL A 119 -0.11 12.06 -6.05
N ASN A 120 -1.36 11.96 -5.60
CA ASN A 120 -1.71 11.38 -4.30
C ASN A 120 -2.48 10.06 -4.48
N ASN A 121 -1.82 8.95 -4.11
CA ASN A 121 -2.38 7.60 -4.23
C ASN A 121 -3.66 7.37 -3.43
N GLN A 122 -3.87 8.10 -2.33
CA GLN A 122 -5.07 7.99 -1.52
C GLN A 122 -6.28 8.59 -2.24
N ILE A 123 -6.13 9.78 -2.80
CA ILE A 123 -7.18 10.47 -3.56
C ILE A 123 -7.50 9.68 -4.82
N LEU A 124 -6.48 9.28 -5.58
CA LEU A 124 -6.66 8.44 -6.77
C LEU A 124 -7.40 7.14 -6.44
N GLY A 125 -7.05 6.46 -5.34
CA GLY A 125 -7.75 5.25 -4.90
C GLY A 125 -9.20 5.48 -4.43
N LYS A 126 -9.55 6.68 -3.96
CA LYS A 126 -10.96 7.05 -3.69
C LYS A 126 -11.71 7.27 -5.01
N ILE A 127 -11.12 8.00 -5.94
CA ILE A 127 -11.72 8.29 -7.26
C ILE A 127 -11.93 6.97 -8.03
N GLU A 128 -10.92 6.09 -8.10
CA GLU A 128 -11.01 4.77 -8.76
C GLU A 128 -12.22 3.96 -8.29
N ARG A 129 -12.44 3.92 -6.97
CA ARG A 129 -13.60 3.22 -6.38
C ARG A 129 -14.92 3.92 -6.67
N ALA A 130 -14.93 5.26 -6.66
CA ALA A 130 -16.13 6.05 -6.93
C ALA A 130 -16.58 5.92 -8.39
N ILE A 131 -15.65 6.00 -9.36
CA ILE A 131 -15.97 5.93 -10.80
C ILE A 131 -15.97 4.49 -11.33
N GLY A 132 -15.25 3.56 -10.70
CA GLY A 132 -15.19 2.16 -11.14
C GLY A 132 -14.21 1.92 -12.28
N ILE A 133 -13.19 2.77 -12.43
CA ILE A 133 -12.14 2.69 -13.46
C ILE A 133 -10.79 2.74 -12.75
N LYS A 134 -9.81 1.93 -13.19
CA LYS A 134 -8.43 2.00 -12.70
C LYS A 134 -7.71 3.20 -13.28
N LEU A 135 -7.09 4.00 -12.43
CA LEU A 135 -6.36 5.22 -12.79
C LEU A 135 -4.84 5.06 -12.58
N ARG A 136 -4.41 3.97 -11.94
CA ARG A 136 -3.02 3.68 -11.58
C ARG A 136 -2.53 2.36 -12.20
N GLY A 137 -1.21 2.25 -12.33
CA GLY A 137 -0.53 1.05 -12.81
C GLY A 137 -0.48 0.95 -14.34
N LYS A 138 -0.25 -0.28 -14.84
CA LYS A 138 -0.17 -0.57 -16.28
C LYS A 138 -1.55 -0.70 -16.93
N ASP A 139 -2.56 -1.10 -16.16
CA ASP A 139 -3.94 -1.34 -16.64
C ASP A 139 -4.84 -0.09 -16.51
N LYS A 140 -4.34 1.09 -16.90
CA LYS A 140 -5.14 2.33 -16.82
C LYS A 140 -6.33 2.24 -17.77
N GLY A 141 -7.49 2.71 -17.32
CA GLY A 141 -8.73 2.72 -18.11
C GLY A 141 -9.53 1.41 -18.09
N GLN A 142 -9.01 0.34 -17.49
CA GLN A 142 -9.76 -0.90 -17.26
C GLN A 142 -10.78 -0.73 -16.13
N PRO A 143 -11.88 -1.50 -16.12
CA PRO A 143 -12.85 -1.46 -15.03
C PRO A 143 -12.17 -1.84 -13.71
N PHE A 144 -12.49 -1.09 -12.67
CA PHE A 144 -12.01 -1.32 -11.32
C PHE A 144 -12.72 -2.55 -10.75
N GLN A 145 -12.00 -3.68 -10.70
CA GLN A 145 -12.45 -4.87 -9.99
C GLN A 145 -12.48 -4.55 -8.48
N THR A 146 -13.65 -4.20 -7.95
CA THR A 146 -13.87 -4.28 -6.52
C THR A 146 -13.73 -5.75 -6.15
N LYS A 147 -12.68 -6.11 -5.41
CA LYS A 147 -12.65 -7.39 -4.72
C LYS A 147 -13.80 -7.36 -3.72
N VAL A 148 -14.97 -7.82 -4.14
CA VAL A 148 -16.09 -8.09 -3.24
C VAL A 148 -15.53 -9.03 -2.17
N PRO A 149 -15.66 -8.72 -0.88
CA PRO A 149 -15.26 -9.65 0.17
C PRO A 149 -16.00 -10.98 -0.09
N LYS A 150 -15.25 -12.10 -0.15
CA LYS A 150 -15.77 -13.46 -0.42
C LYS A 150 -16.75 -13.93 0.68
N GLY A 151 -17.92 -13.32 0.81
CA GLY A 151 -18.88 -13.64 1.87
C GLY A 151 -20.27 -13.03 1.74
N LYS A 152 -20.65 -12.38 0.63
CA LYS A 152 -22.03 -11.88 0.41
C LYS A 152 -22.57 -12.20 -0.99
N GLN A 153 -22.41 -13.44 -1.42
CA GLN A 153 -23.20 -14.02 -2.51
C GLN A 153 -23.81 -15.32 -2.00
N ALA A 154 -24.87 -15.20 -1.21
CA ALA A 154 -25.84 -16.25 -0.99
C ALA A 154 -27.20 -15.57 -0.85
N GLU A 155 -28.18 -16.14 -1.54
CA GLU A 155 -29.61 -15.89 -1.40
C GLU A 155 -30.20 -14.70 -2.19
N LYS A 156 -30.42 -14.94 -3.48
CA LYS A 156 -31.75 -14.68 -4.04
C LYS A 156 -32.44 -16.04 -4.15
N LYS A 157 -33.50 -16.24 -3.38
CA LYS A 157 -34.52 -17.25 -3.60
C LYS A 157 -35.70 -16.56 -4.26
#